data_AF-A0A838GLK1-F1
#
_entry.id   AF-A0A838GLK1-F1
#
_cell.length_a   1.000
_cell.length_b   1.000
_cell.length_c   1.000
_cell.angle_alpha   90.00
_cell.angle_beta   90.00
_cell.angle_gamma   90.00
#
_symmetry.space_group_name_H-M   'P 1'
#
loop_
_entity.id
_entity.type
_entity.pdbx_description
1 polymer ?
#
loop_
_entity_poly.entity_id
_entity_poly.type
_entity_poly.pdbx_seq_one_letter_code
_entity_poly.pdbx_strand_id
1 'polypeptide(L)'
;EDVNFDALSPSTNDSLCPYKGQADQYWDVTERPEARNVAWSYSAPFPAVGKITGRVGFYNELVDTTVDGVLVDRPVSPFSQAANRPGSEPS
;
A
#
# COMPACT_ATOMS: atom_id res chain seq x y z
N GLU A 1 -0.06 -13.22 -10.84
CA GLU A 1 -0.97 -13.86 -9.86
C GLU A 1 -0.31 -13.85 -8.48
N ASP A 2 0.10 -12.66 -8.05
CA ASP A 2 1.18 -12.50 -7.04
C ASP A 2 0.68 -11.91 -5.71
N VAL A 3 -0.62 -11.59 -5.65
CA VAL A 3 -1.27 -11.00 -4.48
C VAL A 3 -2.51 -11.82 -4.17
N ASN A 4 -2.64 -12.26 -2.92
CA ASN A 4 -3.86 -12.89 -2.43
C ASN A 4 -4.87 -11.81 -2.00
N PHE A 5 -5.77 -11.44 -2.90
CA PHE A 5 -6.81 -10.44 -2.60
C PHE A 5 -7.93 -10.96 -1.70
N ASP A 6 -8.07 -12.28 -1.49
CA ASP A 6 -9.09 -12.82 -0.58
C ASP A 6 -8.79 -12.47 0.89
N ALA A 7 -7.52 -12.17 1.20
CA ALA A 7 -7.08 -11.69 2.51
C ALA A 7 -7.23 -10.16 2.68
N LEU A 8 -7.70 -9.46 1.64
CA LEU A 8 -7.75 -8.01 1.57
C LEU A 8 -9.20 -7.52 1.33
N SER A 9 -9.56 -6.39 1.94
CA SER A 9 -10.84 -5.73 1.70
C SER A 9 -10.62 -4.35 1.07
N PRO A 10 -11.37 -3.98 0.01
CA PRO A 10 -11.25 -2.66 -0.59
C PRO A 10 -11.54 -1.54 0.42
N SER A 11 -10.74 -0.48 0.37
CA SER A 11 -10.92 0.76 1.11
C SER A 11 -11.42 1.87 0.17
N THR A 12 -12.09 2.87 0.73
CA THR A 12 -12.52 4.07 -0.01
C THR A 12 -11.44 5.14 -0.11
N ASN A 13 -10.22 4.85 0.34
CA ASN A 13 -9.11 5.79 0.32
C ASN A 13 -8.60 6.05 -1.09
N ASP A 14 -8.06 7.24 -1.31
CA ASP A 14 -7.33 7.62 -2.51
C ASP A 14 -6.23 8.63 -2.13
N SER A 15 -5.18 8.72 -2.96
CA SER A 15 -4.15 9.73 -2.75
C SER A 15 -3.43 10.15 -4.02
N LEU A 16 -2.94 11.38 -4.04
CA LEU A 16 -2.18 11.93 -5.15
C LEU A 16 -0.68 11.92 -4.84
N CYS A 17 0.09 11.18 -5.64
CA CYS A 17 1.55 11.25 -5.65
C CYS A 17 2.01 12.17 -6.78
N PRO A 18 2.81 13.22 -6.51
CA PRO A 18 3.27 14.17 -7.52
C PRO A 18 4.16 13.53 -8.60
N TYR A 19 4.72 12.35 -8.33
CA TYR A 19 5.60 11.64 -9.27
C TYR A 19 4.91 10.47 -9.99
N LYS A 20 3.91 9.85 -9.35
CA LYS A 20 3.32 8.60 -9.84
C LYS A 20 1.89 8.77 -10.37
N GLY A 21 1.19 9.84 -9.97
CA GLY A 21 -0.22 10.04 -10.27
C GLY A 21 -1.11 9.65 -9.09
N GLN A 22 -2.38 9.38 -9.39
CA GLN A 22 -3.40 9.03 -8.40
C GLN A 22 -3.32 7.54 -8.04
N ALA A 23 -3.08 7.23 -6.77
CA ALA A 23 -3.38 5.91 -6.22
C ALA A 23 -4.88 5.90 -5.91
N ASP A 24 -5.61 5.04 -6.61
CA ASP A 24 -7.07 5.01 -6.64
C ASP A 24 -7.66 3.66 -6.19
N GLN A 25 -6.77 2.74 -5.81
CA GLN A 25 -7.14 1.46 -5.26
C GLN A 25 -6.33 1.25 -3.99
N TYR A 26 -7.03 1.08 -2.88
CA TYR A 26 -6.46 0.80 -1.57
C TYR A 26 -7.15 -0.41 -0.95
N TRP A 27 -6.40 -1.13 -0.12
CA TRP A 27 -6.91 -2.29 0.59
C TRP A 27 -6.47 -2.31 2.05
N ASP A 28 -7.39 -2.72 2.90
CA ASP A 28 -7.16 -3.08 4.31
C ASP A 28 -6.91 -4.60 4.41
N VAL A 29 -6.30 -5.04 5.50
CA VAL A 29 -6.25 -6.47 5.85
C VAL A 29 -7.55 -6.85 6.56
N THR A 30 -8.30 -7.80 6.00
CA THR A 30 -9.65 -8.16 6.47
C THR A 30 -9.69 -8.51 7.97
N GLU A 31 -8.68 -9.24 8.47
CA GLU A 31 -8.62 -9.70 9.87
C GLU A 31 -7.79 -8.79 10.79
N ARG A 32 -7.25 -7.66 10.28
CA ARG A 32 -6.41 -6.73 11.06
C ARG A 32 -6.86 -5.29 10.87
N PRO A 33 -7.88 -4.84 11.61
CA PRO A 33 -8.44 -3.49 11.50
C PRO A 33 -7.41 -2.36 11.73
N GLU A 34 -6.32 -2.63 12.45
CA GLU A 34 -5.23 -1.69 12.69
C GLU A 34 -4.34 -1.47 11.45
N ALA A 35 -4.33 -2.42 10.51
CA ALA A 35 -3.53 -2.39 9.28
C ALA A 35 -4.31 -1.78 8.11
N ARG A 36 -4.90 -0.60 8.33
CA ARG A 36 -5.63 0.14 7.28
C ARG A 36 -4.71 0.58 6.15
N ASN A 37 -5.24 0.56 4.92
CA ASN A 37 -4.61 0.99 3.68
C ASN A 37 -3.22 0.38 3.49
N VAL A 38 -3.04 -0.89 3.89
CA VAL A 38 -1.74 -1.57 3.87
C VAL A 38 -1.18 -1.69 2.46
N ALA A 39 -2.07 -1.81 1.47
CA ALA A 39 -1.74 -2.00 0.07
C ALA A 39 -2.43 -0.96 -0.81
N TRP A 40 -1.80 -0.63 -1.93
CA TRP A 40 -2.34 0.30 -2.91
C TRP A 40 -1.90 -0.01 -4.33
N SER A 41 -2.59 0.56 -5.31
CA SER A 41 -2.27 0.44 -6.73
C SER A 41 -2.61 1.74 -7.47
N TYR A 42 -2.02 1.89 -8.65
CA TYR A 42 -2.30 2.97 -9.59
C TYR A 42 -2.96 2.37 -10.83
N SER A 43 -4.26 2.62 -11.05
CA SER A 43 -4.92 2.16 -12.29
C SER A 43 -4.47 2.95 -13.53
N ALA A 44 -4.08 4.22 -13.34
CA ALA A 44 -3.64 5.13 -14.38
C ALA A 44 -2.48 6.02 -13.90
N PRO A 45 -1.27 5.45 -13.68
CA PRO A 45 -0.12 6.24 -13.29
C PRO A 45 0.36 7.16 -14.43
N PHE A 46 1.21 8.13 -14.10
CA PHE A 46 1.77 9.02 -15.13
C PHE A 46 2.57 8.25 -16.19
N PRO A 47 2.61 8.72 -17.46
CA PRO A 47 3.26 8.00 -18.56
C PRO A 47 4.71 7.61 -18.27
N ALA A 48 5.46 8.48 -17.58
CA ALA A 48 6.86 8.26 -17.21
C ALA A 48 7.07 7.01 -16.33
N VAL A 49 6.04 6.61 -15.56
CA VAL A 49 6.08 5.43 -14.68
C VAL A 49 5.04 4.37 -15.08
N GLY A 50 4.53 4.39 -16.32
CA GLY A 50 3.47 3.49 -16.79
C GLY A 50 3.75 1.98 -16.63
N LYS A 51 4.99 1.58 -16.36
CA LYS A 51 5.36 0.19 -16.04
C LYS A 51 4.76 -0.33 -14.72
N ILE A 52 4.27 0.56 -13.84
CA ILE A 52 3.66 0.19 -12.56
C ILE A 52 2.13 0.09 -12.60
N THR A 53 1.51 0.31 -13.76
CA THR A 53 0.04 0.23 -13.90
C THR A 53 -0.49 -1.10 -13.36
N GLY A 54 -1.46 -1.03 -12.45
CA GLY A 54 -2.10 -2.19 -11.83
C GLY A 54 -1.20 -3.01 -10.90
N ARG A 55 0.05 -2.59 -10.64
CA ARG A 55 0.92 -3.25 -9.66
C ARG A 55 0.51 -2.82 -8.25
N VAL A 56 0.55 -3.79 -7.34
CA VAL A 56 0.27 -3.56 -5.92
C VAL A 56 1.56 -3.24 -5.17
N GLY A 57 1.54 -2.14 -4.42
CA GLY A 57 2.55 -1.82 -3.40
C GLY A 57 2.01 -2.12 -2.01
N PHE A 58 2.91 -2.42 -1.07
CA PHE A 58 2.61 -2.62 0.34
C PHE A 58 3.49 -1.70 1.18
N TYR A 59 2.95 -1.21 2.30
CA TYR A 59 3.75 -0.51 3.32
C TYR A 59 4.59 -1.55 4.06
N ASN A 60 5.87 -1.64 3.74
CA ASN A 60 6.79 -2.57 4.41
C ASN A 60 7.04 -2.20 5.88
N GLU A 61 6.62 -1.01 6.32
CA GLU A 61 6.53 -0.65 7.73
C GLU A 61 5.46 -1.45 8.50
N LEU A 62 4.48 -2.04 7.79
CA LEU A 62 3.31 -2.70 8.39
C LEU A 62 3.30 -4.22 8.19
N VAL A 63 4.16 -4.74 7.30
CA VAL A 63 4.21 -6.16 6.95
C VAL A 63 5.58 -6.74 7.28
N ASP A 64 5.63 -8.05 7.46
CA ASP A 64 6.91 -8.76 7.43
C ASP A 64 7.31 -8.97 5.97
N THR A 65 8.57 -8.64 5.63
CA THR A 65 9.08 -8.79 4.27
C THR A 65 10.23 -9.77 4.28
N THR A 66 10.17 -10.78 3.42
CA THR A 66 11.23 -11.79 3.28
C THR A 66 11.82 -11.70 1.88
N VAL A 67 13.15 -11.56 1.78
CA VAL A 67 13.89 -11.54 0.52
C VAL A 67 14.85 -12.71 0.50
N ASP A 68 14.75 -13.56 -0.52
CA ASP A 68 15.55 -14.79 -0.64
C ASP A 68 15.51 -15.69 0.63
N GLY A 69 14.35 -15.72 1.31
CA GLY A 69 14.14 -16.46 2.55
C GLY A 69 14.62 -15.77 3.82
N VAL A 70 15.23 -14.59 3.71
CA VAL A 70 15.73 -13.80 4.86
C VAL A 70 14.72 -12.71 5.23
N LEU A 71 14.31 -12.66 6.50
CA LEU A 71 13.47 -11.59 7.01
C LEU A 71 14.23 -10.26 6.96
N VAL A 72 13.60 -9.24 6.40
CA VAL A 72 14.10 -7.87 6.33
C VAL A 72 13.51 -7.09 7.51
N ASP A 73 14.36 -6.34 8.21
CA ASP A 73 13.92 -5.47 9.28
C ASP A 73 12.93 -4.42 8.76
N ARG A 74 11.86 -4.20 9.52
CA ARG A 74 10.88 -3.16 9.18
C ARG A 74 11.58 -1.79 9.22
N PRO A 75 11.47 -0.99 8.15
CA PRO A 75 12.10 0.32 8.14
C PRO A 75 11.39 1.28 9.10
N VAL A 76 12.17 2.20 9.66
CA VAL A 76 11.64 3.39 10.34
C VAL A 76 11.65 4.53 9.33
N SER A 77 10.47 4.93 8.88
CA SER A 77 10.25 5.98 7.88
C SER A 77 9.14 6.92 8.35
N PRO A 78 8.90 8.06 7.66
CA PRO A 78 7.74 8.89 7.93
C PRO A 78 6.43 8.11 7.93
N PHE A 79 6.30 7.07 7.11
CA PHE A 79 5.08 6.25 6.98
C PHE A 79 4.92 5.19 8.08
N SER A 80 5.92 5.01 8.96
CA SER A 80 5.77 4.18 10.16
C SER A 80 4.73 4.74 11.13
N GLN A 81 4.47 6.05 11.08
CA GLN A 81 3.39 6.68 11.84
C GLN A 81 2.10 6.66 11.03
N ALA A 82 1.01 6.18 11.64
CA ALA A 82 -0.29 6.11 10.98
C ALA A 82 -0.68 7.46 10.38
N ALA A 83 -0.63 8.56 11.13
CA ALA A 83 -1.03 9.90 10.69
C ALA A 83 -0.34 10.42 9.42
N ASN A 84 0.81 9.85 9.03
CA ASN A 84 1.54 10.26 7.82
C ASN A 84 1.20 9.41 6.59
N ARG A 85 0.44 8.31 6.76
CA ARG A 85 -0.03 7.48 5.66
C ARG A 85 -1.31 8.09 5.07
N PRO A 86 -1.44 8.18 3.75
CA PRO A 86 -2.69 8.63 3.13
C PRO A 86 -3.89 7.80 3.60
N GLY A 87 -4.96 8.47 4.03
CA GLY A 87 -6.24 7.86 4.43
C GLY A 87 -6.26 7.07 5.73
N SER A 88 -5.21 7.16 6.54
CA SER A 88 -5.11 6.46 7.83
C SER A 88 -5.91 7.12 8.96
N GLU A 89 -6.35 8.36 8.78
CA GLU A 89 -7.16 9.04 9.78
C GLU A 89 -8.52 8.32 9.93
N PRO A 90 -9.00 8.14 11.18
CA PRO A 90 -10.36 7.67 11.40
C PRO A 90 -11.33 8.73 10.87
N SER A 91 -12.28 8.30 10.04
CA SER A 91 -13.41 9.13 9.59
C SER A 91 -14.35 9.46 10.73
#